data_AF-A0AAI8B5S0-F1
#
_entry.id   AF-A0AAI8B5S0-F1
#
_cell.length_a   1.000
_cell.length_b   1.000
_cell.length_c   1.000
_cell.angle_alpha   90.00
_cell.angle_beta   90.00
_cell.angle_gamma   90.00
#
_symmetry.space_group_name_H-M   'P 1'
#
loop_
_entity.id
_entity.type
_entity.pdbx_description
1 polymer ?
#
loop_
_entity_poly.entity_id
_entity_poly.type
_entity_poly.pdbx_seq_one_letter_code
_entity_poly.pdbx_strand_id
1 'polypeptide(L)'
;MAPVFAAGVAAAVAWLASMSAMGEMPMPGGWAMSTIWTRTCGRTWAGASASFVGMWIAMMTAMMLPSFAPMLWRSARAAGWMREARAWPRAASVAAGYSFVWAAAGIVVYAVGTALAAVVMRAPALSRAVPVAAGAVVLSAGALQFTAWKARRLACCRAAPGCFGALPGSAGAAWRQGARFGLHCCCNSAGLTASLLVIGIMDLRAMAAVTAAIAVERLAPAGERAARAVGGVIVGAGMILIARAVGIG
;
A
#
# COMPACT_ATOMS: atom_id res chain seq x y z
N MET A 1 -5.90 3.25 -23.09
CA MET A 1 -5.59 3.17 -21.63
C MET A 1 -6.09 1.86 -21.01
N ALA A 2 -7.33 1.40 -21.28
CA ALA A 2 -7.85 0.10 -20.81
C ALA A 2 -6.98 -1.14 -21.15
N PRO A 3 -6.42 -1.32 -22.36
CA PRO A 3 -5.63 -2.51 -22.68
C PRO A 3 -4.25 -2.53 -22.01
N VAL A 4 -3.65 -1.35 -21.79
CA VAL A 4 -2.38 -1.21 -21.06
C VAL A 4 -2.58 -1.48 -19.57
N PHE A 5 -3.73 -1.08 -19.02
CA PHE A 5 -4.12 -1.39 -17.64
C PHE A 5 -4.39 -2.89 -17.47
N ALA A 6 -5.12 -3.49 -18.41
CA ALA A 6 -5.38 -4.93 -18.40
C ALA A 6 -4.08 -5.75 -18.55
N ALA A 7 -3.16 -5.33 -19.42
CA ALA A 7 -1.85 -5.97 -19.57
C ALA A 7 -0.96 -5.80 -18.33
N GLY A 8 -0.99 -4.63 -17.68
CA GLY A 8 -0.27 -4.41 -16.42
C GLY A 8 -0.82 -5.21 -15.24
N VAL A 9 -2.15 -5.33 -15.15
CA VAL A 9 -2.83 -6.19 -14.17
C VAL A 9 -2.55 -7.66 -14.47
N ALA A 10 -2.63 -8.09 -15.73
CA ALA A 10 -2.35 -9.47 -16.13
C ALA A 10 -0.88 -9.85 -15.89
N ALA A 11 0.07 -8.95 -16.17
CA ALA A 11 1.49 -9.16 -15.86
C ALA A 11 1.74 -9.21 -14.35
N ALA A 12 1.13 -8.30 -13.57
CA ALA A 12 1.19 -8.35 -12.12
C ALA A 12 0.57 -9.65 -11.57
N VAL A 13 -0.59 -10.07 -12.07
CA VAL A 13 -1.27 -11.31 -11.68
C VAL A 13 -0.46 -12.55 -12.05
N ALA A 14 0.10 -12.62 -13.26
CA ALA A 14 0.94 -13.74 -13.70
C ALA A 14 2.25 -13.84 -12.88
N TRP A 15 2.82 -12.69 -12.52
CA TRP A 15 4.03 -12.63 -11.71
C TRP A 15 3.75 -12.90 -10.21
N LEU A 16 2.59 -12.45 -9.71
CA LEU A 16 2.09 -12.77 -8.36
C LEU A 16 1.72 -14.25 -8.22
N ALA A 17 1.14 -14.88 -9.26
CA ALA A 17 0.84 -16.31 -9.30
C ALA A 17 2.10 -17.18 -9.32
N SER A 18 3.20 -16.67 -9.89
CA SER A 18 4.51 -17.30 -9.83
C SER A 18 5.13 -17.19 -8.43
N MET A 19 4.71 -16.22 -7.62
CA MET A 19 5.22 -15.98 -6.28
C MET A 19 4.40 -16.63 -5.18
N SER A 20 3.10 -16.89 -5.35
CA SER A 20 2.30 -17.72 -4.42
C SER A 20 2.85 -19.15 -4.25
N ALA A 21 3.83 -19.54 -5.07
CA ALA A 21 4.63 -20.75 -4.91
C ALA A 21 5.80 -20.60 -3.90
N MET A 22 6.06 -19.41 -3.35
CA MET A 22 7.04 -19.22 -2.28
C MET A 22 6.46 -19.78 -0.98
N GLY A 23 7.06 -20.88 -0.51
CA GLY A 23 6.57 -21.64 0.64
C GLY A 23 6.41 -20.80 1.90
N GLU A 24 5.48 -21.21 2.76
CA GLU A 24 5.38 -20.67 4.12
C GLU A 24 6.13 -21.59 5.09
N MET A 25 6.77 -21.01 6.09
CA MET A 25 7.43 -21.77 7.16
C MET A 25 6.56 -21.76 8.41
N PRO A 26 6.18 -22.94 8.96
CA PRO A 26 5.41 -22.99 10.19
C PRO A 26 6.24 -22.45 11.37
N MET A 27 5.62 -21.58 12.16
CA MET A 27 6.26 -20.90 13.30
C MET A 27 5.61 -21.30 14.63
N PRO A 28 6.37 -21.27 15.75
CA PRO A 28 5.81 -21.44 17.08
C PRO A 28 4.69 -20.42 17.34
N GLY A 29 3.53 -20.91 17.77
CA GLY A 29 2.31 -20.09 17.94
C GLY A 29 1.23 -20.33 16.88
N GLY A 30 1.33 -21.38 16.05
CA GLY A 30 0.26 -21.81 15.15
C GLY A 30 0.04 -20.91 13.93
N TRP A 31 1.05 -20.13 13.54
CA TRP A 31 1.03 -19.26 12.37
C TRP A 31 2.17 -19.60 11.41
N ALA A 32 2.12 -19.07 10.19
CA ALA A 32 3.11 -19.32 9.16
C ALA A 32 3.80 -18.02 8.75
N MET A 33 5.12 -18.07 8.60
CA MET A 33 5.91 -16.95 8.10
C MET A 33 6.16 -17.11 6.60
N SER A 34 5.82 -16.07 5.83
CA SER A 34 6.18 -16.01 4.41
C SER A 34 7.69 -16.01 4.23
N THR A 35 8.18 -16.85 3.32
CA THR A 35 9.60 -16.92 2.97
C THR A 35 10.15 -15.65 2.32
N ILE A 36 9.30 -14.69 1.92
CA ILE A 36 9.72 -13.39 1.38
C ILE A 36 10.61 -12.58 2.35
N TRP A 37 10.44 -12.82 3.65
CA TRP A 37 11.21 -12.19 4.72
C TRP A 37 12.54 -12.90 5.00
N THR A 38 12.76 -14.03 4.33
CA THR A 38 13.90 -14.92 4.56
C THR A 38 14.76 -15.06 3.32
N ARG A 39 16.04 -15.37 3.50
CA ARG A 39 16.94 -15.60 2.36
C ARG A 39 16.68 -16.99 1.79
N THR A 40 16.16 -17.06 0.57
CA THR A 40 16.32 -18.26 -0.26
C THR A 40 17.80 -18.47 -0.58
N CYS A 41 18.32 -19.68 -0.35
CA CYS A 41 19.71 -20.03 -0.61
C CYS A 41 20.13 -19.62 -2.03
N GLY A 42 21.27 -18.91 -2.16
CA GLY A 42 21.84 -18.48 -3.44
C GLY A 42 21.48 -17.06 -3.92
N ARG A 43 20.64 -16.30 -3.20
CA ARG A 43 20.29 -14.91 -3.57
C ARG A 43 20.97 -13.88 -2.65
N THR A 44 21.53 -12.80 -3.21
CA THR A 44 22.13 -11.71 -2.42
C THR A 44 21.03 -10.87 -1.74
N TRP A 45 21.35 -10.24 -0.61
CA TRP A 45 20.43 -9.32 0.08
C TRP A 45 19.93 -8.20 -0.84
N ALA A 46 20.82 -7.64 -1.66
CA ALA A 46 20.47 -6.63 -2.65
C ALA A 46 19.49 -7.16 -3.71
N GLY A 47 19.70 -8.38 -4.21
CA GLY A 47 18.81 -9.00 -5.21
C GLY A 47 17.42 -9.30 -4.66
N ALA A 48 17.33 -9.80 -3.41
CA ALA A 48 16.05 -10.03 -2.75
C ALA A 48 15.30 -8.71 -2.51
N SER A 49 16.00 -7.69 -2.00
CA SER A 49 15.46 -6.35 -1.75
C SER A 49 14.95 -5.70 -3.05
N ALA A 50 15.74 -5.78 -4.14
CA ALA A 50 15.36 -5.23 -5.43
C ALA A 50 14.11 -5.92 -6.00
N SER A 51 14.01 -7.25 -5.88
CA SER A 51 12.82 -7.98 -6.32
C SER A 51 11.57 -7.62 -5.51
N PHE A 52 11.70 -7.49 -4.18
CA PHE A 52 10.61 -7.06 -3.31
C PHE A 52 10.16 -5.64 -3.64
N VAL A 53 11.10 -4.69 -3.74
CA VAL A 53 10.80 -3.29 -4.03
C VAL A 53 10.20 -3.15 -5.43
N GLY A 54 10.70 -3.88 -6.43
CA GLY A 54 10.12 -3.92 -7.77
C GLY A 54 8.67 -4.41 -7.77
N MET A 55 8.40 -5.52 -7.08
CA MET A 55 7.05 -6.05 -6.91
C MET A 55 6.14 -5.07 -6.17
N TRP A 56 6.62 -4.53 -5.05
CA TRP A 56 5.91 -3.58 -4.21
C TRP A 56 5.51 -2.34 -4.99
N ILE A 57 6.44 -1.78 -5.78
CA ILE A 57 6.17 -0.63 -6.63
C ILE A 57 5.11 -0.99 -7.67
N ALA A 58 5.24 -2.12 -8.38
CA ALA A 58 4.26 -2.52 -9.39
C ALA A 58 2.86 -2.70 -8.79
N MET A 59 2.77 -3.40 -7.67
CA MET A 59 1.55 -3.62 -6.90
C MET A 59 0.93 -2.28 -6.45
N MET A 60 1.69 -1.45 -5.74
CA MET A 60 1.19 -0.19 -5.20
C MET A 60 0.83 0.81 -6.30
N THR A 61 1.59 0.83 -7.39
CA THR A 61 1.27 1.63 -8.56
C THR A 61 -0.07 1.17 -9.15
N ALA A 62 -0.29 -0.14 -9.34
CA ALA A 62 -1.54 -0.67 -9.86
C ALA A 62 -2.73 -0.35 -8.95
N MET A 63 -2.59 -0.55 -7.63
CA MET A 63 -3.66 -0.30 -6.66
C MET A 63 -4.02 1.20 -6.55
N MET A 64 -3.04 2.08 -6.71
CA MET A 64 -3.23 3.51 -6.48
C MET A 64 -3.43 4.31 -7.76
N LEU A 65 -3.18 3.73 -8.93
CA LEU A 65 -3.45 4.35 -10.22
C LEU A 65 -4.88 4.90 -10.35
N PRO A 66 -5.94 4.18 -9.89
CA PRO A 66 -7.31 4.69 -9.95
C PRO A 66 -7.52 5.98 -9.15
N SER A 67 -6.68 6.21 -8.14
CA SER A 67 -6.75 7.38 -7.26
C SER A 67 -5.86 8.52 -7.74
N PHE A 68 -4.70 8.19 -8.28
CA PHE A 68 -3.72 9.15 -8.79
C PHE A 68 -4.17 9.76 -10.12
N ALA A 69 -4.72 8.96 -11.04
CA ALA A 69 -5.15 9.41 -12.35
C ALA A 69 -6.17 10.57 -12.34
N PRO A 70 -7.30 10.51 -11.60
CA PRO A 70 -8.26 11.62 -11.58
C PRO A 70 -7.70 12.86 -10.90
N MET A 71 -6.83 12.71 -9.89
CA MET A 71 -6.19 13.82 -9.19
C MET A 71 -5.19 14.55 -10.11
N LEU A 72 -4.34 13.79 -10.80
CA LEU A 72 -3.40 14.30 -11.79
C LEU A 72 -4.15 14.99 -12.93
N TRP A 73 -5.22 14.38 -13.43
CA TRP A 73 -6.01 14.94 -14.52
C TRP A 73 -6.68 16.27 -14.16
N ARG A 74 -7.36 16.35 -13.00
CA ARG A 74 -7.97 17.60 -12.50
C ARG A 74 -6.94 18.71 -12.35
N SER A 75 -5.79 18.38 -11.77
CA SER A 75 -4.74 19.35 -11.48
C SER A 75 -4.00 19.79 -12.76
N ALA A 76 -3.80 18.89 -13.73
CA ALA A 76 -3.21 19.19 -15.02
C ALA A 76 -4.16 20.03 -15.90
N ARG A 77 -5.47 19.77 -15.84
CA ARG A 77 -6.49 20.58 -16.50
C ARG A 77 -6.54 22.00 -15.93
N ALA A 78 -6.51 22.14 -14.60
CA ALA A 78 -6.45 23.44 -13.93
C ALA A 78 -5.15 24.21 -14.24
N ALA A 79 -4.04 23.50 -14.44
CA ALA A 79 -2.76 24.09 -14.84
C ALA A 79 -2.64 24.39 -16.34
N GLY A 80 -3.65 24.08 -17.16
CA GLY A 80 -3.62 24.31 -18.62
C GLY A 80 -2.73 23.36 -19.42
N TRP A 81 -2.09 22.36 -18.78
CA TRP A 81 -1.12 21.47 -19.43
C TRP A 81 -1.70 20.68 -20.58
N MET A 82 -3.01 20.42 -20.61
CA MET A 82 -3.66 19.67 -21.68
C MET A 82 -3.48 20.30 -23.08
N ARG A 83 -3.08 21.58 -23.15
CA ARG A 83 -2.87 22.32 -24.40
C ARG A 83 -1.39 22.48 -24.79
N GLU A 84 -0.47 21.95 -23.99
CA GLU A 84 0.97 22.18 -24.14
C GLU A 84 1.71 20.93 -24.66
N ALA A 85 2.65 21.11 -25.59
CA ALA A 85 3.50 20.02 -26.10
C ALA A 85 4.33 19.31 -25.00
N ARG A 86 4.58 19.99 -23.87
CA ARG A 86 5.34 19.45 -22.72
C ARG A 86 4.46 18.74 -21.67
N ALA A 87 3.17 18.51 -21.94
CA ALA A 87 2.26 17.83 -21.01
C ALA A 87 2.78 16.46 -20.57
N TRP A 88 3.27 15.67 -21.52
CA TRP A 88 3.72 14.29 -21.28
C TRP A 88 4.99 14.21 -20.41
N PRO A 89 6.10 14.91 -20.73
CA PRO A 89 7.28 14.94 -19.86
C PRO A 89 6.99 15.40 -18.44
N ARG A 90 6.10 16.38 -18.26
CA ARG A 90 5.79 16.88 -16.93
C ARG A 90 4.90 15.91 -16.14
N ALA A 91 3.93 15.26 -16.77
CA ALA A 91 3.13 14.21 -16.14
C ALA A 91 4.02 13.02 -15.72
N ALA A 92 4.98 12.64 -16.57
CA ALA A 92 5.98 11.62 -16.23
C ALA A 92 6.83 12.03 -15.02
N SER A 93 7.19 13.30 -14.89
CA SER A 93 7.93 13.82 -13.73
C SER A 93 7.12 13.74 -12.43
N VAL A 94 5.81 14.05 -12.46
CA VAL A 94 4.92 13.85 -11.31
C VAL A 94 4.81 12.37 -10.95
N ALA A 95 4.64 11.50 -11.93
CA ALA A 95 4.58 10.06 -11.72
C ALA A 95 5.90 9.53 -11.12
N ALA A 96 7.05 10.04 -11.56
CA ALA A 96 8.35 9.66 -11.01
C ALA A 96 8.48 10.05 -9.53
N GLY A 97 8.06 11.25 -9.14
CA GLY A 97 8.06 11.68 -7.73
C GLY A 97 7.11 10.84 -6.87
N TYR A 98 5.96 10.46 -7.43
CA TYR A 98 5.00 9.58 -6.77
C TYR A 98 5.59 8.18 -6.54
N SER A 99 6.16 7.56 -7.59
CA SER A 99 6.77 6.23 -7.51
C SER A 99 7.98 6.20 -6.58
N PHE A 100 8.76 7.29 -6.49
CA PHE A 100 9.88 7.39 -5.56
C PHE A 100 9.45 7.22 -4.10
N VAL A 101 8.34 7.85 -3.69
CA VAL A 101 7.83 7.70 -2.32
C VAL A 101 7.40 6.27 -2.03
N TRP A 102 6.77 5.60 -3.01
CA TRP A 102 6.38 4.20 -2.86
C TRP A 102 7.57 3.26 -2.81
N ALA A 103 8.63 3.54 -3.58
CA ALA A 103 9.90 2.82 -3.49
C ALA A 103 10.51 2.95 -2.10
N ALA A 104 10.59 4.18 -1.57
CA ALA A 104 11.09 4.43 -0.22
C ALA A 104 10.26 3.71 0.85
N ALA A 105 8.93 3.74 0.74
CA ALA A 105 8.04 3.01 1.64
C ALA A 105 8.27 1.48 1.57
N GLY A 106 8.46 0.94 0.37
CA GLY A 106 8.75 -0.48 0.17
C GLY A 106 10.08 -0.90 0.80
N ILE A 107 11.13 -0.07 0.69
CA ILE A 107 12.42 -0.30 1.35
C ILE A 107 12.26 -0.35 2.87
N VAL A 108 11.55 0.63 3.46
CA VAL A 108 11.28 0.67 4.90
C VAL A 108 10.51 -0.56 5.35
N VAL A 109 9.46 -0.93 4.62
CA VAL A 109 8.67 -2.15 4.88
C VAL A 109 9.55 -3.40 4.83
N TYR A 110 10.40 -3.52 3.80
CA TYR A 110 11.30 -4.66 3.67
C TYR A 110 12.29 -4.76 4.83
N ALA A 111 12.91 -3.63 5.20
CA ALA A 111 13.85 -3.56 6.31
C ALA A 111 13.18 -3.92 7.66
N VAL A 112 12.00 -3.38 7.93
CA VAL A 112 11.25 -3.67 9.15
C VAL A 112 10.82 -5.14 9.20
N GLY A 113 10.28 -5.67 8.11
CA GLY A 113 9.82 -7.06 8.08
C GLY A 113 10.96 -8.07 8.19
N THR A 114 12.11 -7.82 7.55
CA THR A 114 13.30 -8.68 7.67
C THR A 114 13.94 -8.60 9.06
N ALA A 115 13.98 -7.41 9.68
CA ALA A 115 14.45 -7.26 11.05
C ALA A 115 13.53 -7.98 12.05
N LEU A 116 12.22 -7.78 11.93
CA LEU A 116 11.22 -8.46 12.77
C LEU A 116 11.33 -9.98 12.59
N ALA A 117 11.50 -10.44 11.35
CA ALA A 117 11.67 -11.86 11.07
C ALA A 117 12.90 -12.45 11.77
N ALA A 118 14.04 -11.75 11.71
CA ALA A 118 15.26 -12.17 12.38
C ALA A 118 15.11 -12.25 13.90
N VAL A 119 14.37 -11.32 14.52
CA VAL A 119 14.13 -11.33 15.97
C VAL A 119 13.19 -12.46 16.37
N VAL A 120 12.08 -12.64 15.64
CA VAL A 120 11.08 -13.67 15.91
C VAL A 120 11.67 -15.09 15.78
N MET A 121 12.57 -15.30 14.81
CA MET A 121 13.30 -16.57 14.65
C MET A 121 14.25 -16.87 15.82
N ARG A 122 14.74 -15.85 16.53
CA ARG A 122 15.67 -16.01 17.67
C ARG A 122 14.96 -16.16 19.01
N ALA A 123 13.70 -15.71 19.11
CA ALA A 123 12.96 -15.64 20.37
C ALA A 123 11.60 -16.36 20.26
N PRO A 124 11.51 -17.64 20.64
CA PRO A 124 10.25 -18.41 20.57
C PRO A 124 9.10 -17.81 21.39
N ALA A 125 9.41 -17.11 22.49
CA ALA A 125 8.43 -16.39 23.29
C ALA A 125 7.81 -15.22 22.50
N LEU A 126 8.61 -14.49 21.73
CA LEU A 126 8.13 -13.42 20.86
C LEU A 126 7.30 -13.97 19.70
N SER A 127 7.70 -15.11 19.14
CA SER A 127 6.95 -15.79 18.07
C SER A 127 5.51 -16.11 18.47
N ARG A 128 5.25 -16.48 19.73
CA ARG A 128 3.89 -16.71 20.22
C ARG A 128 3.06 -15.44 20.39
N ALA A 129 3.71 -14.29 20.57
CA ALA A 129 3.04 -13.00 20.68
C ALA A 129 2.73 -12.36 19.30
N VAL A 130 3.35 -12.85 18.22
CA VAL A 130 3.17 -12.30 16.87
C VAL A 130 1.70 -12.27 16.43
N PRO A 131 0.87 -13.33 16.60
CA PRO A 131 -0.53 -13.30 16.19
C PRO A 131 -1.36 -12.23 16.93
N VAL A 132 -1.09 -12.01 18.22
CA VAL A 132 -1.75 -10.96 19.02
C VAL A 132 -1.30 -9.57 18.57
N ALA A 133 0.01 -9.39 18.36
CA ALA A 133 0.57 -8.13 17.85
C ALA A 133 0.05 -7.79 16.45
N ALA A 134 -0.05 -8.79 15.57
CA ALA A 134 -0.69 -8.71 14.26
C ALA A 134 -2.14 -8.24 14.37
N GLY A 135 -2.93 -8.89 15.22
CA GLY A 135 -4.30 -8.50 15.51
C GLY A 135 -4.40 -7.04 16.00
N ALA A 136 -3.53 -6.63 16.92
CA ALA A 136 -3.47 -5.26 17.44
C ALA A 136 -3.11 -4.22 16.38
N VAL A 137 -2.20 -4.54 15.45
CA VAL A 137 -1.88 -3.67 14.30
C VAL A 137 -3.08 -3.50 13.38
N VAL A 138 -3.79 -4.59 13.06
CA VAL A 138 -5.01 -4.55 12.23
C VAL A 138 -6.10 -3.74 12.93
N LEU A 139 -6.30 -3.95 14.23
CA LEU A 139 -7.29 -3.23 15.04
C LEU A 139 -6.99 -1.73 15.09
N SER A 140 -5.72 -1.37 15.31
CA SER A 140 -5.25 0.03 15.29
C SER A 140 -5.43 0.66 13.92
N ALA A 141 -5.13 -0.06 12.84
CA ALA A 141 -5.37 0.38 11.47
C ALA A 141 -6.85 0.64 11.19
N GLY A 142 -7.74 -0.21 11.72
CA GLY A 142 -9.19 -0.01 11.68
C GLY A 142 -9.62 1.21 12.49
N ALA A 143 -9.07 1.42 13.69
CA ALA A 143 -9.36 2.61 14.50
C ALA A 143 -8.93 3.92 13.80
N LEU A 144 -7.79 3.90 13.10
CA LEU A 144 -7.31 5.05 12.31
C LEU A 144 -8.31 5.49 11.23
N GLN A 145 -9.16 4.58 10.72
CA GLN A 145 -10.20 4.88 9.75
C GLN A 145 -11.29 5.83 10.28
N PHE A 146 -11.54 5.81 11.59
CA PHE A 146 -12.55 6.66 12.23
C PHE A 146 -12.01 8.04 12.61
N THR A 147 -10.71 8.29 12.44
CA THR A 147 -10.10 9.54 12.89
C THR A 147 -10.47 10.72 12.00
N ALA A 148 -10.66 11.89 12.62
CA ALA A 148 -10.84 13.16 11.91
C ALA A 148 -9.64 13.49 11.00
N TRP A 149 -8.45 12.98 11.34
CA TRP A 149 -7.26 13.08 10.51
C TRP A 149 -7.43 12.38 9.15
N LYS A 150 -7.94 11.14 9.14
CA LYS A 150 -8.22 10.41 7.90
C LYS A 150 -9.32 11.08 7.08
N ALA A 151 -10.40 11.53 7.74
CA ALA A 151 -11.47 12.28 7.08
C ALA A 151 -10.96 13.55 6.36
N ARG A 152 -10.13 14.36 7.04
CA ARG A 152 -9.50 15.55 6.43
C ARG A 152 -8.60 15.22 5.24
N ARG A 153 -7.81 14.15 5.34
CA ARG A 153 -6.96 13.70 4.24
C ARG A 153 -7.76 13.24 3.02
N LEU A 154 -8.83 12.47 3.23
CA LEU A 154 -9.72 12.06 2.15
C LEU A 154 -10.39 13.26 1.47
N ALA A 155 -10.86 14.24 2.26
CA ALA A 155 -11.42 15.47 1.72
C ALA A 155 -10.38 16.24 0.88
N CYS A 156 -9.16 16.38 1.37
CA CYS A 156 -8.05 17.03 0.68
C CYS A 156 -7.68 16.34 -0.66
N CYS A 157 -7.67 15.00 -0.68
CA CYS A 157 -7.47 14.23 -1.91
C CYS A 157 -8.59 14.47 -2.95
N ARG A 158 -9.84 14.68 -2.52
CA ARG A 158 -10.96 14.95 -3.42
C ARG A 158 -10.98 16.41 -3.90
N ALA A 159 -10.63 17.34 -3.02
CA ALA A 159 -10.63 18.77 -3.29
C ALA A 159 -9.49 19.24 -4.22
N ALA A 160 -8.69 18.32 -4.79
CA ALA A 160 -7.68 18.68 -5.78
C ALA A 160 -8.32 19.40 -6.99
N PRO A 161 -7.84 20.61 -7.36
CA PRO A 161 -6.52 21.16 -7.05
C PRO A 161 -6.40 21.99 -5.76
N GLY A 162 -7.48 22.39 -5.08
CA GLY A 162 -7.45 23.34 -3.96
C GLY A 162 -6.50 22.98 -2.80
N CYS A 163 -6.26 21.69 -2.58
CA CYS A 163 -5.38 21.21 -1.51
C CYS A 163 -3.89 21.09 -1.91
N PHE A 164 -3.61 21.06 -3.20
CA PHE A 164 -2.30 20.72 -3.75
C PHE A 164 -1.75 21.77 -4.70
N GLY A 165 -2.57 22.76 -5.10
CA GLY A 165 -2.24 23.77 -6.08
C GLY A 165 -2.32 23.25 -7.52
N ALA A 166 -2.18 24.19 -8.47
CA ALA A 166 -1.98 23.86 -9.88
C ALA A 166 -0.61 23.20 -10.09
N LEU A 167 -0.51 22.35 -11.12
CA LEU A 167 0.77 21.72 -11.44
C LEU A 167 1.81 22.75 -11.94
N PRO A 168 3.04 22.69 -11.42
CA PRO A 168 4.05 23.72 -11.69
C PRO A 168 4.79 23.49 -13.01
N GLY A 169 5.04 24.55 -13.79
CA GLY A 169 5.59 24.46 -15.15
C GLY A 169 6.99 23.85 -15.30
N SER A 170 7.78 23.75 -14.22
CA SER A 170 9.12 23.16 -14.23
C SER A 170 9.12 21.69 -13.80
N ALA A 171 9.97 20.86 -14.43
CA ALA A 171 10.06 19.42 -14.13
C ALA A 171 10.42 19.14 -12.67
N GLY A 172 11.39 19.86 -12.09
CA GLY A 172 11.76 19.68 -10.69
C GLY A 172 10.63 19.98 -9.71
N ALA A 173 9.79 20.99 -10.01
CA ALA A 173 8.62 21.28 -9.19
C ALA A 173 7.51 20.24 -9.38
N ALA A 174 7.33 19.72 -10.61
CA ALA A 174 6.38 18.65 -10.90
C ALA A 174 6.75 17.36 -10.14
N TRP A 175 8.03 17.03 -10.06
CA TRP A 175 8.52 15.92 -9.25
C TRP A 175 8.21 16.09 -7.76
N ARG A 176 8.52 17.25 -7.17
CA ARG A 176 8.20 17.52 -5.75
C ARG A 176 6.70 17.43 -5.47
N GLN A 177 5.89 17.88 -6.43
CA GLN A 177 4.44 17.77 -6.35
C GLN A 177 3.98 16.31 -6.36
N GLY A 178 4.57 15.50 -7.25
CA GLY A 178 4.41 14.04 -7.27
C GLY A 178 4.75 13.39 -5.94
N ALA A 179 5.88 13.76 -5.33
CA ALA A 179 6.28 13.26 -4.03
C ALA A 179 5.30 13.66 -2.91
N ARG A 180 4.78 14.89 -2.93
CA ARG A 180 3.72 15.33 -1.99
C ARG A 180 2.44 14.51 -2.14
N PHE A 181 2.01 14.23 -3.37
CA PHE A 181 0.89 13.33 -3.62
C PHE A 181 1.16 11.91 -3.10
N GLY A 182 2.36 11.39 -3.36
CA GLY A 182 2.81 10.08 -2.89
C GLY A 182 2.77 9.97 -1.38
N LEU A 183 3.37 10.94 -0.67
CA LEU A 183 3.39 10.99 0.80
C LEU A 183 1.98 11.05 1.38
N HIS A 184 1.13 11.92 0.81
CA HIS A 184 -0.23 12.06 1.27
C HIS A 184 -1.05 10.77 1.05
N CYS A 185 -0.88 10.12 -0.10
CA CYS A 185 -1.49 8.81 -0.37
C CYS A 185 -0.98 7.74 0.59
N CYS A 186 0.34 7.64 0.75
CA CYS A 186 1.01 6.69 1.63
C CYS A 186 0.50 6.82 3.07
N CYS A 187 0.42 8.03 3.63
CA CYS A 187 -0.12 8.26 4.97
C CYS A 187 -1.59 7.85 5.07
N ASN A 188 -2.42 8.20 4.08
CA ASN A 188 -3.86 7.90 4.13
C ASN A 188 -4.16 6.40 3.99
N SER A 189 -3.37 5.66 3.21
CA SER A 189 -3.51 4.21 3.06
C SER A 189 -2.66 3.40 4.04
N ALA A 190 -1.81 4.04 4.85
CA ALA A 190 -0.86 3.35 5.72
C ALA A 190 -1.50 2.25 6.59
N GLY A 191 -2.68 2.51 7.18
CA GLY A 191 -3.40 1.50 7.96
C GLY A 191 -3.85 0.29 7.12
N LEU A 192 -4.37 0.53 5.93
CA LEU A 192 -4.79 -0.54 5.00
C LEU A 192 -3.59 -1.33 4.50
N THR A 193 -2.51 -0.64 4.18
CA THR A 193 -1.24 -1.26 3.80
C THR A 193 -0.69 -2.10 4.96
N ALA A 194 -0.66 -1.58 6.19
CA ALA A 194 -0.23 -2.34 7.35
C ALA A 194 -1.10 -3.59 7.59
N SER A 195 -2.42 -3.47 7.41
CA SER A 195 -3.34 -4.61 7.50
C SER A 195 -3.04 -5.66 6.43
N LEU A 196 -2.75 -5.23 5.19
CA LEU A 196 -2.36 -6.12 4.10
C LEU A 196 -1.05 -6.86 4.42
N LEU A 197 -0.06 -6.17 5.00
CA LEU A 197 1.19 -6.80 5.42
C LEU A 197 0.96 -7.89 6.46
N VAL A 198 0.09 -7.63 7.44
CA VAL A 198 -0.18 -8.54 8.55
C VAL A 198 -0.97 -9.77 8.10
N ILE A 199 -2.03 -9.57 7.30
CA ILE A 199 -2.88 -10.65 6.79
C ILE A 199 -2.09 -11.51 5.78
N GLY A 200 -1.13 -10.90 5.10
CA GLY A 200 -0.26 -11.55 4.13
C GLY A 200 -0.24 -10.74 2.85
N ILE A 201 0.91 -10.16 2.52
CA ILE A 201 1.10 -9.37 1.29
C ILE A 201 0.85 -10.19 0.01
N MET A 202 0.86 -11.52 0.14
CA MET A 202 0.69 -12.48 -0.95
C MET A 202 -0.72 -13.03 -1.07
N ASP A 203 -1.64 -12.70 -0.14
CA ASP A 203 -3.03 -13.09 -0.27
C ASP A 203 -3.73 -12.18 -1.30
N LEU A 204 -3.93 -12.73 -2.51
CA LEU A 204 -4.60 -12.05 -3.62
C LEU A 204 -5.99 -11.52 -3.24
N ARG A 205 -6.71 -12.19 -2.33
CA ARG A 205 -8.04 -11.76 -1.88
C ARG A 205 -7.92 -10.54 -0.97
N ALA A 206 -6.95 -10.53 -0.06
CA ALA A 206 -6.62 -9.39 0.78
C ALA A 206 -6.15 -8.20 -0.06
N MET A 207 -5.30 -8.43 -1.06
CA MET A 207 -4.86 -7.41 -2.01
C MET A 207 -6.05 -6.80 -2.76
N ALA A 208 -6.93 -7.63 -3.31
CA ALA A 208 -8.12 -7.18 -4.02
C ALA A 208 -9.08 -6.42 -3.09
N ALA A 209 -9.31 -6.92 -1.87
CA ALA A 209 -10.17 -6.29 -0.87
C ALA A 209 -9.63 -4.92 -0.44
N VAL A 210 -8.32 -4.81 -0.17
CA VAL A 210 -7.68 -3.54 0.19
C VAL A 210 -7.72 -2.57 -0.98
N THR A 211 -7.47 -3.04 -2.21
CA THR A 211 -7.60 -2.19 -3.41
C THR A 211 -9.01 -1.65 -3.56
N ALA A 212 -10.02 -2.52 -3.45
CA ALA A 212 -11.42 -2.16 -3.51
C ALA A 212 -11.78 -1.17 -2.40
N ALA A 213 -11.32 -1.40 -1.17
CA ALA A 213 -11.54 -0.49 -0.05
C ALA A 213 -10.93 0.90 -0.33
N ILE A 214 -9.70 0.98 -0.82
CA ILE A 214 -9.04 2.24 -1.16
C ILE A 214 -9.78 2.95 -2.30
N ALA A 215 -10.18 2.21 -3.33
CA ALA A 215 -10.94 2.75 -4.44
C ALA A 215 -12.30 3.29 -3.97
N VAL A 216 -13.03 2.53 -3.17
CA VAL A 216 -14.33 2.92 -2.62
C VAL A 216 -14.18 4.14 -1.69
N GLU A 217 -13.19 4.16 -0.79
CA GLU A 217 -12.91 5.32 0.06
C GLU A 217 -12.67 6.60 -0.74
N ARG A 218 -12.02 6.49 -1.90
CA ARG A 218 -11.58 7.66 -2.68
C ARG A 218 -12.58 8.08 -3.75
N LEU A 219 -13.32 7.14 -4.34
CA LEU A 219 -14.27 7.38 -5.43
C LEU A 219 -15.71 7.55 -4.95
N ALA A 220 -16.08 7.01 -3.79
CA ALA A 220 -17.47 7.13 -3.32
C ALA A 220 -17.82 8.59 -2.97
N PRO A 221 -19.03 9.05 -3.34
CA PRO A 221 -19.50 10.41 -3.04
C PRO A 221 -19.54 10.69 -1.52
N ALA A 222 -19.81 9.67 -0.71
CA ALA A 222 -19.78 9.72 0.75
C ALA A 222 -18.58 8.98 1.35
N GLY A 223 -17.38 9.10 0.78
CA GLY A 223 -16.28 8.20 1.18
C GLY A 223 -15.73 8.38 2.61
N GLU A 224 -16.19 9.37 3.39
CA GLU A 224 -16.00 9.33 4.85
C GLU A 224 -16.83 8.20 5.49
N ARG A 225 -18.10 8.03 5.09
CA ARG A 225 -18.92 6.90 5.54
C ARG A 225 -18.35 5.57 5.05
N ALA A 226 -17.81 5.56 3.82
CA ALA A 226 -17.15 4.37 3.29
C ALA A 226 -15.87 4.01 4.08
N ALA A 227 -15.03 5.01 4.42
CA ALA A 227 -13.86 4.80 5.27
C ALA A 227 -14.25 4.24 6.65
N ARG A 228 -15.33 4.75 7.27
CA ARG A 228 -15.86 4.23 8.54
C ARG A 228 -16.37 2.79 8.40
N ALA A 229 -17.06 2.46 7.31
CA ALA A 229 -17.53 1.09 7.06
C ALA A 229 -16.34 0.12 6.89
N VAL A 230 -15.35 0.50 6.08
CA VAL A 230 -14.09 -0.25 5.92
C VAL A 230 -13.37 -0.39 7.26
N GLY A 231 -13.32 0.69 8.06
CA GLY A 231 -12.79 0.68 9.42
C GLY A 231 -13.47 -0.33 10.32
N GLY A 232 -14.81 -0.40 10.29
CA GLY A 232 -15.58 -1.37 11.07
C GLY A 232 -15.24 -2.81 10.70
N VAL A 233 -15.13 -3.10 9.40
CA VAL A 233 -14.72 -4.42 8.91
C VAL A 233 -13.31 -4.79 9.39
N ILE A 234 -12.37 -3.84 9.32
CA ILE A 234 -10.97 -4.07 9.75
C ILE A 234 -10.87 -4.24 11.27
N VAL A 235 -11.60 -3.44 12.06
CA VAL A 235 -11.67 -3.62 13.51
C VAL A 235 -12.23 -5.00 13.85
N GLY A 236 -13.32 -5.41 13.18
CA GLY A 236 -13.90 -6.74 13.35
C GLY A 236 -12.90 -7.85 13.03
N ALA A 237 -12.18 -7.74 11.90
CA ALA A 237 -11.12 -8.69 11.54
C ALA A 237 -10.00 -8.73 12.59
N GLY A 238 -9.54 -7.57 13.08
CA GLY A 238 -8.53 -7.48 14.13
C GLY A 238 -8.98 -8.15 15.43
N MET A 239 -10.22 -7.91 15.86
CA MET A 239 -10.81 -8.56 17.03
C MET A 239 -10.88 -10.08 16.87
N ILE A 240 -11.29 -10.57 15.71
CA ILE A 240 -11.33 -12.02 15.41
C ILE A 240 -9.92 -12.62 15.47
N LEU A 241 -8.92 -11.94 14.90
CA LEU A 241 -7.52 -12.41 14.93
C LEU A 241 -6.99 -12.51 16.37
N ILE A 242 -7.27 -11.50 17.21
CA ILE A 242 -6.88 -11.53 18.64
C ILE A 242 -7.62 -12.67 19.37
N ALA A 243 -8.93 -12.79 19.16
CA ALA A 243 -9.74 -13.83 19.81
C ALA A 243 -9.25 -15.24 19.45
N ARG A 244 -8.90 -15.47 18.17
CA ARG A 244 -8.30 -16.74 17.74
C ARG A 244 -6.93 -16.94 18.38
N ALA A 245 -6.07 -15.93 18.39
CA ALA A 245 -4.75 -16.04 19.00
C ALA A 245 -4.80 -16.38 20.50
N VAL A 246 -5.77 -15.82 21.23
CA VAL A 246 -5.97 -16.10 22.67
C VAL A 246 -6.64 -17.47 22.89
N GLY A 247 -7.57 -17.88 22.03
CA GLY A 247 -8.24 -19.18 22.14
C GLY A 247 -7.41 -20.39 21.71
N ILE A 248 -6.25 -20.19 21.06
CA ILE A 248 -5.30 -21.24 20.67
C ILE A 248 -4.15 -21.38 21.71
N GLY A 249 -4.05 -20.47 22.68
CA GLY A 249 -3.05 -20.48 23.76
C GLY A 249 -3.50 -21.27 24.98
#